data_AF-A0A183D9Z1-F1
#
_entry.id   AF-A0A183D9Z1-F1
#
_cell.length_a   1.000
_cell.length_b   1.000
_cell.length_c   1.000
_cell.angle_alpha   90.00
_cell.angle_beta   90.00
_cell.angle_gamma   90.00
#
_symmetry.space_group_name_H-M   'P 1'
#
loop_
_entity.id
_entity.type
_entity.pdbx_description
1 polymer ?
#
loop_
_entity_poly.entity_id
_entity_poly.type
_entity_poly.pdbx_seq_one_letter_code
_entity_poly.pdbx_strand_id
1 'polypeptide(L)' 'MQSALFDFVMAVAGAILFSIYLVFDIDRIMHHSSPEDYIEACVSIYLDIINIFLRILQILNEINRN' A
#
# COMPACT_ATOMS: atom_id res chain seq x y z
N MET A 1 -20.12 12.84 -11.23
CA MET A 1 -19.69 11.71 -12.06
C MET A 1 -18.18 11.67 -12.04
N GLN A 2 -17.56 10.90 -11.13
CA GLN A 2 -16.13 10.58 -11.27
C GLN A 2 -15.99 9.68 -12.51
N SER A 3 -14.98 9.92 -13.35
CA SER A 3 -14.74 9.12 -14.55
C SER A 3 -13.98 7.84 -14.15
N ALA A 4 -14.34 6.70 -14.75
CA ALA A 4 -13.69 5.41 -14.45
C ALA A 4 -12.16 5.47 -14.67
N LEU A 5 -11.70 6.27 -15.65
CA LEU A 5 -10.28 6.53 -15.87
C LEU A 5 -9.63 7.24 -14.68
N PHE A 6 -10.30 8.22 -14.07
CA PHE A 6 -9.77 8.92 -12.90
C PHE A 6 -9.62 7.96 -11.72
N ASP A 7 -10.63 7.14 -11.46
CA ASP A 7 -10.60 6.15 -10.37
C ASP A 7 -9.50 5.11 -10.59
N PHE A 8 -9.32 4.63 -11.81
CA PHE A 8 -8.23 3.73 -12.20
C PHE A 8 -6.85 4.35 -11.97
N VAL A 9 -6.63 5.58 -12.46
CA VAL A 9 -5.34 6.28 -12.30
C VAL A 9 -5.03 6.52 -10.82
N MET A 10 -6.03 6.93 -10.02
CA MET A 10 -5.87 7.12 -8.59
C MET A 10 -5.55 5.82 -7.85
N ALA A 11 -6.15 4.70 -8.27
CA ALA A 11 -5.87 3.38 -7.70
C ALA A 11 -4.44 2.92 -8.01
N VAL A 12 -3.98 3.09 -9.26
CA VAL A 12 -2.60 2.78 -9.68
C VAL A 12 -1.58 3.67 -8.95
N ALA A 13 -1.81 4.98 -8.91
CA ALA A 13 -0.94 5.91 -8.19
C ALA A 13 -0.87 5.57 -6.70
N GLY A 14 -2.01 5.22 -6.08
CA GLY A 14 -2.07 4.76 -4.70
C GLY A 14 -1.28 3.47 -4.47
N ALA A 15 -1.39 2.48 -5.36
CA ALA A 15 -0.63 1.23 -5.27
C ALA A 15 0.89 1.47 -5.30
N ILE A 16 1.35 2.33 -6.23
CA ILE A 16 2.78 2.70 -6.34
C ILE A 16 3.25 3.41 -5.06
N LEU A 17 2.47 4.39 -4.58
CA LEU A 17 2.81 5.15 -3.39
C LEU A 17 2.92 4.24 -2.16
N PHE A 18 1.94 3.37 -1.90
CA PHE A 18 2.00 2.45 -0.76
C PHE A 18 3.13 1.41 -0.90
N SER A 19 3.48 1.00 -2.12
CA SER A 19 4.62 0.10 -2.36
C SER A 19 5.94 0.79 -2.02
N ILE A 20 6.08 2.08 -2.35
CA ILE A 20 7.26 2.89 -1.98
C ILE A 20 7.31 3.07 -0.46
N TYR A 21 6.18 3.40 0.19
CA TYR A 21 6.10 3.49 1.65
C TYR A 21 6.54 2.20 2.34
N LEU A 22 6.04 1.04 1.88
CA LEU A 22 6.44 -0.25 2.43
C LEU A 22 7.97 -0.48 2.36
N VAL A 23 8.60 -0.11 1.25
CA VAL A 23 10.07 -0.23 1.12
C VAL A 23 10.78 0.68 2.13
N PHE A 24 10.31 1.92 2.30
CA PHE A 24 10.87 2.84 3.29
C PHE A 24 10.65 2.38 4.73
N ASP A 25 9.47 1.85 5.06
CA ASP A 25 9.17 1.35 6.41
C ASP A 25 10.00 0.11 6.73
N ILE A 26 10.21 -0.79 5.76
CA ILE A 26 11.13 -1.93 5.91
C ILE A 26 12.56 -1.44 6.16
N ASP A 27 13.06 -0.50 5.37
CA ASP A 27 14.41 0.04 5.53
C ASP A 27 14.60 0.71 6.90
N ARG A 28 13.60 1.48 7.36
CA ARG A 28 13.58 2.09 8.70
C ARG A 28 13.66 1.01 9.77
N ILE A 29 12.83 -0.03 9.66
CA ILE A 29 12.74 -1.09 10.67
C ILE A 29 14.04 -1.91 10.72
N MET A 30 14.63 -2.24 9.57
CA MET A 30 15.87 -3.01 9.50
C MET A 30 17.06 -2.30 10.13
N HIS A 31 17.11 -0.97 10.05
CA HIS A 31 18.28 -0.20 10.49
C HIS A 31 18.09 0.52 11.83
N HIS A 32 16.84 0.73 12.29
CA HIS A 32 16.56 1.62 13.42
C HIS A 32 15.58 1.07 14.46
N SER A 33 15.02 -0.14 14.31
CA SER A 33 14.09 -0.70 15.31
C SER A 33 14.82 -1.43 16.43
N SER A 34 14.50 -1.05 17.66
CA SER A 34 14.89 -1.80 18.86
C SER A 34 14.08 -3.11 18.95
N PRO A 35 14.63 -4.18 19.56
CA PRO A 35 13.90 -5.45 19.72
C PRO A 35 12.57 -5.33 20.48
N GLU A 36 12.43 -4.26 21.27
CA GLU A 36 11.25 -3.97 22.10
C GLU A 36 10.06 -3.49 21.26
N ASP A 37 10.32 -2.90 20.08
CA ASP A 37 9.30 -2.28 19.22
C ASP A 37 8.84 -3.20 18.07
N TYR A 38 9.20 -4.49 18.12
CA TYR A 38 8.93 -5.42 17.01
C TYR A 38 7.43 -5.58 16.71
N ILE A 39 6.58 -5.52 17.75
CA ILE A 39 5.12 -5.66 17.58
C ILE A 39 4.59 -4.50 16.75
N GLU A 40 4.99 -3.26 17.07
CA GLU A 40 4.58 -2.07 16.34
C GLU A 40 5.10 -2.09 14.90
N ALA A 41 6.38 -2.46 14.72
CA ALA A 41 6.99 -2.61 13.41
C ALA A 41 6.23 -3.62 12.52
N CYS A 42 5.87 -4.78 13.07
CA CYS A 42 5.09 -5.80 12.36
C CYS A 42 3.67 -5.32 12.04
N VAL A 43 3.00 -4.61 12.96
CA VAL A 43 1.66 -4.05 12.71
C VAL A 43 1.71 -3.00 11.59
N SER A 44 2.71 -2.12 11.58
CA SER A 44 2.89 -1.12 10.52
C SER A 44 3.02 -1.78 9.14
N ILE A 45 3.95 -2.73 9.01
CA ILE A 45 4.17 -3.49 7.76
C ILE A 45 2.88 -4.20 7.32
N TYR A 46 2.14 -4.79 8.26
CA TYR A 46 0.88 -5.46 7.95
C TYR A 46 -0.17 -4.49 7.37
N LEU A 47 -0.30 -3.29 7.93
CA LEU A 47 -1.21 -2.27 7.42
C LEU A 47 -0.83 -1.79 6.02
N ASP A 48 0.47 -1.63 5.74
CA ASP A 48 0.94 -1.26 4.41
C ASP A 48 0.63 -2.33 3.37
N ILE A 49 0.81 -3.61 3.71
CA ILE A 49 0.45 -4.74 2.85
C ILE A 49 -1.06 -4.75 2.57
N ILE A 50 -1.91 -4.51 3.57
CA ILE A 50 -3.36 -4.39 3.38
C ILE A 50 -3.69 -3.25 2.42
N ASN A 51 -3.07 -2.08 2.59
CA ASN A 51 -3.33 -0.92 1.73
C ASN A 51 -2.96 -1.20 0.27
N ILE A 52 -1.82 -1.85 0.02
CA ILE A 52 -1.42 -2.29 -1.33
C ILE A 52 -2.44 -3.28 -1.88
N PHE A 53 -2.85 -4.28 -1.09
CA PHE A 53 -3.83 -5.29 -1.50
C PHE A 53 -5.17 -4.66 -1.90
N LEU A 54 -5.69 -3.73 -1.10
CA LEU A 54 -6.94 -3.01 -1.41
C LEU A 54 -6.83 -2.17 -2.68
N ARG A 55 -5.68 -1.53 -2.91
CA ARG A 55 -5.43 -0.79 -4.17
C ARG A 55 -5.40 -1.73 -5.38
N ILE A 56 -4.79 -2.91 -5.25
CA ILE A 56 -4.80 -3.92 -6.31
C ILE A 56 -6.22 -4.40 -6.59
N LEU A 57 -7.03 -4.70 -5.56
CA LEU A 57 -8.43 -5.08 -5.75
C LEU A 57 -9.23 -3.98 -6.45
N GLN A 58 -9.00 -2.71 -6.09
CA GLN A 58 -9.64 -1.57 -6.75
C GLN A 58 -9.25 -1.51 -8.24
N ILE A 59 -7.96 -1.66 -8.58
CA ILE A 59 -7.47 -1.72 -9.96
C ILE A 59 -8.14 -2.86 -10.73
N LEU A 60 -8.17 -4.07 -10.17
CA LEU A 60 -8.80 -5.24 -10.79
C LEU A 60 -10.31 -5.04 -11.00
N ASN A 61 -10.99 -4.38 -10.07
CA ASN A 61 -12.40 -4.05 -10.22
C ASN A 61 -12.63 -3.06 -11.36
N GLU A 62 -11.82 -2.00 -11.49
CA GLU A 62 -11.91 -1.05 -12.60
C GLU A 62 -11.58 -1.69 -13.95
N ILE A 63 -10.65 -2.64 -14.00
CA ILE A 63 -10.36 -3.43 -15.22
C ILE A 63 -11.56 -4.31 -15.60
N ASN A 64 -12.20 -4.99 -14.64
CA ASN A 64 -13.38 -5.84 -14.90
C ASN A 64 -14.66 -5.06 -15.23
N ARG A 65 -14.74 -3.77 -14.88
CA ARG A 65 -15.91 -2.91 -15.16
C ARG A 65 -15.95 -2.34 -16.58
N ASN A 66 -14.84 -2.40 -17.32
CA ASN A 66 -14.75 -2.00 -18.73
C ASN A 66 -14.83 -3.22 -19.66
#